data_AF-A0AAE9Y6G6-F1
#
_entry.id   AF-A0AAE9Y6G6-F1
#
_cell.length_a   1.000
_cell.length_b   1.000
_cell.length_c   1.000
_cell.angle_alpha   90.00
_cell.angle_beta   90.00
_cell.angle_gamma   90.00
#
_symmetry.space_group_name_H-M   'P 1'
#
loop_
_entity.id
_entity.type
_entity.pdbx_description
1 polymer ?
#
loop_
_entity_poly.entity_id
_entity_poly.type
_entity_poly.pdbx_seq_one_letter_code
_entity_poly.pdbx_strand_id
1 'polypeptide(L)'
;MRIRALSVFEGVVYHSSLVDARNPCRPTLEVEAVLREGDADAGPLLLPVAEYVVMAGGAEVARPCLEALSAQGRIVGHLDVPHVAFPTWTPVDIAAPGEP
;
A
#
# COMPACT_ATOMS: atom_id res chain seq x y z
N MET A 1 1.54 10.18 3.55
CA MET A 1 2.62 9.19 3.71
C MET A 1 2.72 8.47 2.41
N ARG A 2 3.92 8.17 1.93
CA ARG A 2 4.11 7.53 0.65
C ARG A 2 4.80 6.19 0.84
N ILE A 3 4.12 5.15 0.40
CA ILE A 3 4.55 3.76 0.51
C ILE A 3 4.84 3.28 -0.91
N ARG A 4 5.90 2.50 -1.04
CA ARG A 4 6.26 1.86 -2.30
C ARG A 4 6.12 0.36 -2.19
N ALA A 5 5.21 -0.21 -2.96
CA ALA A 5 5.11 -1.66 -3.14
C ALA A 5 6.21 -2.12 -4.10
N LEU A 6 6.98 -3.12 -3.66
CA LEU A 6 8.08 -3.73 -4.41
C LEU A 6 7.70 -5.10 -4.99
N SER A 7 6.61 -5.67 -4.48
CA SER A 7 6.06 -6.95 -4.92
C SER A 7 4.56 -6.95 -4.64
N VAL A 8 3.79 -7.21 -5.69
CA VAL A 8 2.33 -7.31 -5.65
C VAL A 8 1.95 -8.62 -6.31
N PHE A 9 1.03 -9.36 -5.70
CA PHE A 9 0.49 -10.59 -6.27
C PHE A 9 -0.99 -10.69 -5.88
N GLU A 10 -1.86 -10.95 -6.87
CA GLU A 10 -3.31 -11.08 -6.69
C GLU A 10 -3.94 -9.93 -5.86
N GLY A 11 -3.51 -8.68 -6.10
CA GLY A 11 -4.01 -7.50 -5.40
C GLY A 11 -3.43 -7.27 -4.01
N VAL A 12 -2.51 -8.11 -3.52
CA VAL A 12 -1.89 -7.98 -2.20
C VAL A 12 -0.43 -7.52 -2.32
N VAL A 13 -0.06 -6.53 -1.50
CA VAL A 13 1.32 -6.06 -1.36
C VAL A 13 2.06 -6.98 -0.39
N TYR A 14 3.13 -7.62 -0.88
CA TYR A 14 3.96 -8.54 -0.08
C TYR A 14 5.22 -7.91 0.48
N HIS A 15 5.79 -6.96 -0.26
CA HIS A 15 6.99 -6.24 0.13
C HIS A 15 6.75 -4.77 -0.12
N SER A 16 6.98 -3.94 0.88
CA SER A 16 6.93 -2.49 0.72
C SER A 16 8.02 -1.75 1.48
N SER A 17 8.22 -0.48 1.11
CA SER A 17 9.09 0.43 1.83
C SER A 17 8.43 1.79 2.01
N LEU A 18 8.82 2.48 3.09
CA LEU A 18 8.40 3.84 3.34
C LEU A 18 9.28 4.81 2.54
N VAL A 19 8.67 5.56 1.62
CA VAL A 19 9.36 6.60 0.84
C VAL A 19 9.29 7.95 1.55
N ASP A 20 8.16 8.25 2.19
CA ASP A 20 7.95 9.51 2.91
C ASP A 20 6.95 9.33 4.06
N ALA A 21 7.41 9.60 5.29
CA ALA A 21 6.62 9.45 6.52
C ALA A 21 5.58 10.57 6.74
N ARG A 22 5.64 11.68 6.00
CA ARG A 22 4.77 12.84 6.24
C ARG A 22 3.30 12.49 6.03
N ASN A 23 2.40 13.00 6.88
CA ASN A 23 0.94 12.82 6.79
C ASN A 23 0.50 11.34 6.75
N PRO A 24 0.70 10.55 7.82
CA PRO A 24 0.36 9.13 7.87
C PRO A 24 -1.11 8.87 7.49
N CYS A 25 -2.04 9.72 7.93
CA CYS A 25 -3.47 9.52 7.68
C CYS A 25 -3.94 9.80 6.24
N ARG A 26 -3.03 10.18 5.34
CA ARG A 26 -3.27 10.29 3.90
C ARG A 26 -2.22 9.46 3.16
N PRO A 27 -2.29 8.13 3.25
CA PRO A 27 -1.32 7.27 2.60
C PRO A 27 -1.60 7.16 1.10
N THR A 28 -0.53 7.22 0.31
CA THR A 28 -0.54 6.95 -1.14
C THR A 28 0.37 5.77 -1.45
N LEU A 29 0.04 5.04 -2.50
CA LEU A 29 0.79 3.86 -2.93
C LEU A 29 1.44 4.11 -4.30
N GLU A 30 2.75 3.93 -4.33
CA GLU A 30 3.53 3.77 -5.55
C GLU A 30 3.84 2.28 -5.75
N VAL A 31 3.87 1.82 -7.00
CA VAL A 31 4.17 0.42 -7.33
C VAL A 31 5.41 0.37 -8.19
N GLU A 32 6.50 -0.13 -7.62
CA GLU A 32 7.78 -0.42 -8.26
C GLU A 32 7.93 -1.95 -8.32
N ALA A 33 7.09 -2.60 -9.11
CA ALA A 33 7.03 -4.05 -9.22
C ALA A 33 6.74 -4.47 -10.67
N VAL A 34 7.27 -5.61 -11.07
CA VAL A 34 6.84 -6.27 -12.31
C VAL A 34 5.47 -6.87 -12.07
N LEU A 35 4.45 -6.33 -12.75
CA LEU A 35 3.06 -6.80 -12.64
C LEU A 35 2.72 -7.73 -13.80
N ARG A 36 2.04 -8.82 -13.49
CA ARG A 36 1.37 -9.69 -14.45
C ARG A 36 -0.13 -9.42 -14.44
N GLU A 37 -0.83 -9.97 -15.43
CA GLU A 37 -2.30 -9.99 -15.43
C GLU A 37 -2.81 -10.63 -14.14
N GLY A 38 -3.80 -9.99 -13.49
CA GLY A 38 -4.32 -10.41 -12.19
C GLY A 38 -3.64 -9.79 -10.97
N ASP A 39 -2.43 -9.24 -11.10
CA ASP A 39 -1.68 -8.75 -9.92
C ASP A 39 -2.25 -7.43 -9.36
N ALA A 40 -2.80 -6.56 -10.20
CA ALA A 40 -3.21 -5.21 -9.79
C ALA A 40 -4.46 -4.64 -10.48
N ASP A 41 -5.12 -5.44 -11.32
CA ASP A 41 -6.25 -5.07 -12.17
C ASP A 41 -7.61 -5.57 -11.64
N ALA A 42 -7.61 -6.51 -10.69
CA ALA A 42 -8.83 -7.08 -10.10
C ALA A 42 -9.52 -6.18 -9.03
N GLY A 43 -8.87 -5.11 -8.59
CA GLY A 43 -9.42 -4.22 -7.54
C GLY A 43 -8.38 -3.36 -6.83
N PRO A 44 -8.71 -2.82 -5.64
CA PRO A 44 -7.76 -2.08 -4.82
C PRO A 44 -6.56 -2.92 -4.42
N LEU A 45 -5.38 -2.30 -4.35
CA LEU A 45 -4.21 -2.96 -3.77
C LEU A 45 -4.30 -2.97 -2.24
N LEU A 46 -3.98 -4.10 -1.64
CA LEU A 46 -4.15 -4.35 -0.22
C LEU A 46 -2.78 -4.39 0.48
N LEU A 47 -2.58 -3.49 1.43
CA LEU A 47 -1.41 -3.49 2.30
C LEU A 47 -1.81 -3.99 3.70
N PRO A 48 -1.13 -4.97 4.29
CA PRO A 48 -1.43 -5.41 5.65
C PRO A 48 -1.40 -4.25 6.65
N VAL A 49 -2.41 -4.16 7.52
CA VAL A 49 -2.46 -3.10 8.54
C VAL A 49 -1.23 -3.13 9.45
N ALA A 50 -0.69 -4.31 9.75
CA ALA A 50 0.53 -4.45 10.55
C ALA A 50 1.73 -3.74 9.91
N GLU A 51 1.91 -3.88 8.59
CA GLU A 51 3.00 -3.24 7.85
C GLU A 51 2.80 -1.72 7.81
N TYR A 52 1.56 -1.26 7.58
CA TYR A 52 1.20 0.15 7.68
C TYR A 52 1.54 0.74 9.06
N VAL A 53 1.22 0.03 10.15
CA VAL A 53 1.48 0.48 11.52
C VAL A 53 2.98 0.65 11.77
N VAL A 54 3.81 -0.29 11.30
CA VAL A 54 5.27 -0.19 11.40
C VAL A 54 5.77 1.04 10.64
N MET A 55 5.35 1.22 9.39
CA MET A 55 5.76 2.36 8.56
C MET A 55 5.27 3.71 9.11
N ALA A 56 4.09 3.75 9.72
CA ALA A 56 3.55 4.97 10.33
C ALA A 56 4.31 5.39 11.61
N GLY A 57 5.24 4.57 12.12
CA GLY A 57 5.99 4.85 13.35
C GLY A 57 5.38 4.23 14.61
N GLY A 58 4.57 3.18 14.46
CA GLY A 58 3.99 2.42 15.57
C GLY A 58 2.51 2.72 15.83
N ALA A 59 1.94 1.94 16.76
CA ALA A 59 0.50 1.91 17.01
C ALA A 59 -0.08 3.26 17.44
N GLU A 60 0.64 4.03 18.28
CA GLU A 60 0.17 5.33 18.75
C GLU A 60 -0.02 6.35 17.62
N VAL A 61 0.90 6.36 16.65
CA VAL A 61 0.79 7.24 15.47
C VAL A 61 -0.27 6.73 14.50
N ALA A 62 -0.35 5.41 14.32
CA ALA A 62 -1.23 4.80 13.34
C ALA A 62 -2.71 4.82 13.75
N ARG A 63 -3.03 4.69 15.05
CA ARG A 63 -4.41 4.55 15.56
C ARG A 63 -5.40 5.58 15.02
N PRO A 64 -5.18 6.91 15.17
CA PRO A 64 -6.13 7.91 14.65
C PRO A 64 -6.25 7.85 13.12
N CYS A 65 -5.20 7.43 12.42
CA CYS A 65 -5.25 7.25 10.98
C CYS A 65 -6.05 6.01 10.56
N LEU A 66 -5.91 4.90 11.30
CA LEU A 66 -6.68 3.68 11.05
C LEU A 66 -8.17 3.90 11.30
N GLU A 67 -8.53 4.68 12.32
CA GLU A 67 -9.92 5.11 12.56
C GLU A 67 -10.45 5.92 11.38
N ALA A 68 -9.69 6.92 10.90
CA ALA A 68 -10.08 7.73 9.75
C ALA A 68 -10.19 6.92 8.44
N LEU A 69 -9.25 5.99 8.19
CA LEU A 69 -9.28 5.10 7.04
C LEU A 69 -10.46 4.12 7.10
N SER A 70 -10.76 3.60 8.29
CA SER A 70 -11.91 2.71 8.52
C SER A 70 -13.23 3.44 8.23
N ALA A 71 -13.37 4.69 8.71
CA ALA A 71 -14.53 5.53 8.41
C ALA A 71 -14.70 5.83 6.90
N GLN A 72 -13.62 5.75 6.12
CA GLN A 72 -13.62 5.88 4.66
C GLN A 72 -13.87 4.55 3.94
N GLY A 73 -14.09 3.45 4.65
CA GLY A 73 -14.20 2.10 4.06
C GLY A 73 -12.88 1.57 3.51
N ARG A 74 -11.74 2.14 3.92
CA ARG A 74 -10.40 1.75 3.44
C ARG A 74 -9.74 0.66 4.28
N ILE A 75 -10.36 0.20 5.37
CA ILE A 75 -9.90 -0.97 6.12
C ILE A 75 -10.80 -2.13 5.74
N VAL A 76 -10.23 -3.16 5.10
CA VAL A 76 -10.96 -4.32 4.57
C VAL A 76 -10.35 -5.62 5.10
N GLY A 77 -11.17 -6.66 5.22
CA GLY A 77 -10.70 -8.01 5.49
C GLY A 77 -10.36 -8.74 4.20
N HIS A 78 -9.22 -9.41 4.15
CA HIS A 78 -8.84 -10.32 3.09
C HIS A 78 -8.09 -11.51 3.70
N LEU A 79 -8.59 -12.74 3.48
CA LEU A 79 -8.09 -13.96 4.11
C LEU A 79 -7.97 -13.83 5.65
N ASP A 80 -9.01 -13.28 6.28
CA ASP A 80 -9.11 -13.01 7.72
C ASP A 80 -8.04 -12.05 8.30
N VAL A 81 -7.28 -11.37 7.44
CA VAL A 81 -6.28 -10.36 7.83
C VAL A 81 -6.77 -8.95 7.44
N PRO A 82 -6.67 -7.95 8.34
CA PRO A 82 -7.03 -6.57 8.01
C PRO A 82 -5.98 -5.90 7.12
N HIS A 83 -6.45 -5.25 6.06
CA HIS A 83 -5.64 -4.53 5.10
C HIS A 83 -6.12 -3.08 4.91
N VAL A 84 -5.18 -2.20 4.64
CA VAL A 84 -5.44 -0.86 4.09
C VAL A 84 -5.60 -1.02 2.58
N ALA A 85 -6.81 -0.79 2.07
CA ALA A 85 -7.12 -0.81 0.65
C ALA A 85 -6.68 0.48 -0.03
N PHE A 86 -5.98 0.40 -1.15
CA PHE A 86 -5.58 1.51 -2.02
C PHE A 86 -6.34 1.40 -3.35
N PRO A 87 -7.47 2.13 -3.51
CA PRO A 87 -8.26 2.07 -4.74
C PRO A 87 -7.51 2.58 -5.97
N THR A 88 -6.52 3.43 -5.74
CA THR A 88 -5.66 4.01 -6.77
C THR A 88 -4.21 3.91 -6.32
N TRP A 89 -3.32 3.65 -7.27
CA TRP A 89 -1.89 3.57 -7.08
C TRP A 89 -1.17 4.15 -8.32
N THR A 90 0.09 4.51 -8.17
CA THR A 90 0.89 5.10 -9.26
C THR A 90 2.03 4.15 -9.64
N PRO A 91 2.20 3.76 -10.91
CA PRO A 91 3.37 3.00 -11.34
C PRO A 91 4.63 3.85 -11.18
N VAL A 92 5.71 3.23 -10.72
CA VAL A 92 7.07 3.77 -10.78
C VAL A 92 7.78 3.06 -11.91
N ASP A 93 8.43 3.83 -12.77
CA ASP A 93 9.20 3.27 -13.87
C ASP A 93 10.34 2.40 -13.33
N ILE A 94 10.32 1.12 -13.69
CA ILE A 94 11.33 0.13 -13.35
C ILE A 94 12.28 -0.14 -14.53
N ALA A 95 12.11 0.56 -15.66
CA ALA A 95 13.04 0.46 -16.76
C ALA A 95 14.44 0.86 -16.28
N ALA A 96 15.45 0.08 -16.67
CA ALA A 96 16.83 0.46 -16.45
C ALA A 96 17.11 1.78 -17.18
N PRO A 97 17.95 2.68 -16.64
CA PRO A 97 18.38 3.85 -17.39
C PRO A 97 19.06 3.39 -18.70
N GLY A 98 18.41 3.59 -19.84
CA GLY A 98 19.03 3.41 -21.15
C GLY A 98 18.47 2.31 -22.08
N GLU A 99 17.32 1.68 -21.79
CA GLU A 99 16.61 0.91 -22.83
C GLU A 99 15.51 1.76 -23.49
N PRO A 100 15.51 1.89 -24.85
CA PRO A 100 14.54 2.67 -25.61
C PRO A 100 13.18 1.98 -25.76
#